data_AF-A0A2S9FWY6-F1
#
_entry.id   AF-A0A2S9FWY6-F1
#
_cell.length_a   1.000
_cell.length_b   1.000
_cell.length_c   1.000
_cell.angle_alpha   90.00
_cell.angle_beta   90.00
_cell.angle_gamma   90.00
#
_symmetry.space_group_name_H-M   'P 1'
#
loop_
_entity.id
_entity.type
_entity.pdbx_description
1 polymer ?
#
loop_
_entity_poly.entity_id
_entity_poly.type
_entity_poly.pdbx_seq_one_letter_code
_entity_poly.pdbx_strand_id
1 'polypeptide(L)'
;EWTTYVGDGKRVSVMPVADGRFYFFFDVVESQDTQFDKGSAREVLRAHFAGWAPGVQVLIDKLDAATTNRVEILDLDPFYTWVKG
;
A
#
# COMPACT_ATOMS: atom_id res chain seq x y z
N GLU A 1 -15.91 2.93 -9.57
CA GLU A 1 -14.91 3.96 -9.93
C GLU A 1 -13.63 3.66 -9.16
N TRP A 2 -12.46 3.81 -9.79
CA TRP A 2 -11.16 3.62 -9.16
C TRP A 2 -10.54 4.99 -8.90
N THR A 3 -10.27 5.31 -7.63
CA THR A 3 -9.69 6.59 -7.21
C THR A 3 -8.24 6.41 -6.78
N THR A 4 -7.34 7.30 -7.24
CA THR A 4 -5.94 7.33 -6.79
C THR A 4 -5.51 8.76 -6.47
N TYR A 5 -5.00 8.97 -5.26
CA TYR A 5 -4.30 10.18 -4.83
C TYR A 5 -2.81 10.03 -5.15
N VAL A 6 -2.20 11.04 -5.78
CA VAL A 6 -0.79 11.03 -6.19
C VAL A 6 -0.10 12.32 -5.77
N GLY A 7 1.15 12.22 -5.32
CA GLY A 7 1.94 13.35 -4.83
C GLY A 7 3.21 12.87 -4.13
N ASP A 8 4.23 13.71 -3.99
CA ASP A 8 5.47 13.43 -3.23
C ASP A 8 6.16 12.08 -3.55
N GLY A 9 6.04 11.59 -4.79
CA GLY A 9 6.57 10.27 -5.19
C GLY A 9 5.84 9.07 -4.57
N LYS A 10 4.65 9.30 -4.01
CA LYS A 10 3.79 8.32 -3.33
C LYS A 10 2.43 8.25 -4.00
N ARG A 11 1.65 7.23 -3.67
CA ARG A 11 0.24 7.17 -4.05
C ARG A 11 -0.61 6.39 -3.05
N VAL A 12 -1.88 6.76 -2.98
CA VAL A 12 -2.91 6.05 -2.20
C VAL A 12 -4.06 5.72 -3.14
N SER A 13 -4.49 4.48 -3.15
CA SER A 13 -5.48 4.01 -4.11
C SER A 13 -6.59 3.23 -3.45
N VAL A 14 -7.81 3.39 -3.97
CA VAL A 14 -9.02 2.72 -3.50
C VAL A 14 -9.82 2.27 -4.71
N MET A 15 -10.19 0.99 -4.74
CA MET A 15 -10.95 0.36 -5.81
C MET A 15 -12.06 -0.52 -5.24
N PRO A 16 -13.33 -0.35 -5.66
CA PRO A 16 -14.44 -1.16 -5.18
C PRO A 16 -14.27 -2.61 -5.64
N VAL A 17 -14.58 -3.54 -4.74
CA VAL A 17 -14.67 -4.98 -5.00
C VAL A 17 -16.04 -5.50 -4.53
N ALA A 18 -16.29 -6.81 -4.66
CA ALA A 18 -17.55 -7.41 -4.25
C ALA A 18 -17.90 -7.14 -2.76
N ASP A 19 -19.19 -7.23 -2.45
CA ASP A 19 -19.76 -7.06 -1.11
C ASP A 19 -19.58 -5.67 -0.50
N GLY A 20 -19.55 -4.64 -1.34
CA GLY A 20 -19.44 -3.24 -0.88
C GLY A 20 -18.13 -2.93 -0.17
N ARG A 21 -17.06 -3.67 -0.50
CA ARG A 21 -15.73 -3.51 0.07
C ARG A 21 -14.82 -2.74 -0.88
N PHE A 22 -13.70 -2.26 -0.33
CA PHE A 22 -12.63 -1.68 -1.12
C PHE A 22 -11.36 -2.51 -1.01
N TYR A 23 -10.72 -2.73 -2.16
CA TYR A 23 -9.28 -2.96 -2.20
C TYR A 23 -8.58 -1.61 -2.09
N PHE A 24 -7.56 -1.52 -1.25
CA PHE A 24 -6.77 -0.32 -1.07
C PHE A 24 -5.28 -0.63 -1.03
N PHE A 25 -4.45 0.34 -1.42
CA PHE A 25 -3.01 0.25 -1.22
C PHE A 25 -2.39 1.65 -1.05
N PHE A 26 -1.22 1.66 -0.41
CA PHE A 26 -0.37 2.82 -0.18
C PHE A 26 1.02 2.48 -0.69
N ASP A 27 1.55 3.29 -1.60
CA ASP A 27 2.93 3.13 -2.07
C ASP A 27 3.79 4.26 -1.54
N VAL A 28 4.93 3.88 -0.96
CA VAL A 28 5.98 4.76 -0.46
C VAL A 28 7.33 4.20 -0.89
N VAL A 29 8.21 5.06 -1.39
CA VAL A 29 9.61 4.69 -1.62
C VAL A 29 10.35 4.71 -0.28
N GLU A 30 10.85 3.55 0.14
CA GLU A 30 11.61 3.37 1.37
C GLU A 30 12.89 2.55 1.10
N SER A 31 13.79 2.52 2.08
CA SER A 31 14.88 1.55 2.08
C SER A 31 14.33 0.12 2.17
N GLN A 32 14.97 -0.79 1.44
CA GLN A 32 14.72 -2.23 1.57
C GLN A 32 15.08 -2.73 2.98
N ASP A 33 14.49 -3.85 3.39
CA ASP A 33 14.69 -4.52 4.68
C ASP A 33 14.32 -3.64 5.89
N THR A 34 13.44 -2.68 5.69
CA THR A 34 12.97 -1.81 6.77
C THR A 34 12.10 -2.61 7.73
N GLN A 35 12.46 -2.61 9.03
CA GLN A 35 11.70 -3.32 10.05
C GLN A 35 10.27 -2.77 10.15
N PHE A 36 9.29 -3.67 10.15
CA PHE A 36 7.89 -3.30 10.20
C PHE A 36 7.13 -4.21 11.19
N ASP A 37 6.47 -3.58 12.14
CA ASP A 37 5.51 -4.24 13.02
C ASP A 37 4.11 -4.06 12.42
N LYS A 38 3.34 -5.15 12.28
CA LYS A 38 1.97 -5.09 11.77
C LYS A 38 1.07 -4.22 12.65
N GLY A 39 1.33 -4.18 13.96
CA GLY A 39 0.60 -3.35 14.89
C GLY A 39 0.73 -1.84 14.62
N SER A 40 1.81 -1.40 13.96
CA SER A 40 2.13 0.01 13.75
C SER A 40 1.70 0.58 12.39
N ALA A 41 0.94 -0.19 11.59
CA ALA A 41 0.57 0.19 10.23
C ALA A 41 -0.10 1.58 10.16
N ARG A 42 -0.99 1.91 11.10
CA ARG A 42 -1.69 3.21 11.11
C ARG A 42 -0.73 4.36 11.40
N GLU A 43 0.16 4.18 12.37
CA GLU A 43 1.14 5.18 12.79
C GLU A 43 2.13 5.46 11.65
N VAL A 44 2.67 4.40 11.04
CA VAL A 44 3.60 4.48 9.90
C VAL A 44 2.95 5.19 8.72
N LEU A 45 1.74 4.79 8.32
CA LEU A 45 1.02 5.43 7.22
C LEU A 45 0.67 6.89 7.53
N ARG A 46 0.28 7.22 8.77
CA ARG A 46 -0.01 8.61 9.15
C ARG A 46 1.22 9.50 9.05
N ALA A 47 2.40 8.98 9.39
CA ALA A 47 3.66 9.69 9.23
C ALA A 47 4.00 9.91 7.75
N HIS A 48 3.90 8.88 6.90
CA HIS A 48 4.22 9.02 5.47
C HIS A 48 3.27 9.93 4.70
N PHE A 49 2.00 9.95 5.08
CA PHE A 49 0.94 10.69 4.39
C PHE A 49 0.46 11.90 5.22
N ALA A 50 1.30 12.44 6.10
CA ALA A 50 0.98 13.64 6.86
C ALA A 50 0.66 14.81 5.90
N GLY A 51 -0.44 15.53 6.17
CA GLY A 51 -0.86 16.66 5.34
C GLY A 51 -1.58 16.28 4.03
N TRP A 52 -1.70 14.99 3.71
CA TRP A 52 -2.47 14.55 2.54
C TRP A 52 -3.98 14.74 2.76
N ALA A 53 -4.72 14.78 1.65
CA ALA A 53 -6.15 15.08 1.62
C ALA A 53 -6.98 14.30 2.66
N PRO A 54 -8.09 14.87 3.17
CA PRO A 54 -8.89 14.24 4.24
C PRO A 54 -9.31 12.79 3.96
N GLY A 55 -9.61 12.45 2.70
CA GLY A 55 -9.97 11.08 2.32
C GLY A 55 -8.88 10.03 2.59
N VAL A 56 -7.61 10.42 2.48
CA VAL A 56 -6.47 9.55 2.83
C VAL A 56 -6.41 9.30 4.33
N GLN A 57 -6.62 10.35 5.14
CA GLN A 57 -6.64 10.23 6.59
C GLN A 57 -7.80 9.34 7.07
N VAL A 58 -8.99 9.52 6.48
CA VAL A 58 -10.16 8.66 6.76
C VAL A 58 -9.88 7.20 6.44
N LEU A 59 -9.19 6.91 5.33
CA LEU A 59 -8.80 5.53 4.98
C LEU A 59 -7.83 4.93 6.00
N ILE A 60 -6.82 5.70 6.44
CA ILE A 60 -5.85 5.28 7.47
C ILE A 60 -6.55 5.01 8.82
N ASP A 61 -7.55 5.81 9.18
CA ASP A 61 -8.31 5.61 10.41
C ASP A 61 -9.20 4.36 10.36
N LYS A 62 -9.68 3.97 9.17
CA LYS A 62 -10.66 2.88 8.98
C LYS A 62 -10.04 1.52 8.68
N LEU A 63 -8.83 1.46 8.13
CA LEU A 63 -8.17 0.18 7.88
C LEU A 63 -7.93 -0.59 9.18
N ASP A 64 -7.94 -1.92 9.11
CA ASP A 64 -7.52 -2.79 10.19
C ASP A 64 -6.03 -3.12 10.02
N ALA A 65 -5.21 -2.66 10.96
CA ALA A 65 -3.77 -2.88 10.94
C ALA A 65 -3.40 -4.37 10.99
N ALA A 66 -4.18 -5.18 11.71
CA ALA A 66 -3.89 -6.61 11.87
C ALA A 66 -4.04 -7.40 10.55
N THR A 67 -4.90 -6.92 9.65
CA THR A 67 -5.15 -7.53 8.33
C THR A 67 -4.52 -6.75 7.18
N THR A 68 -3.76 -5.69 7.47
CA THR A 68 -3.05 -4.91 6.46
C THR A 68 -1.69 -5.53 6.19
N ASN A 69 -1.41 -5.76 4.90
CA ASN A 69 -0.14 -6.34 4.47
C ASN A 69 0.86 -5.22 4.16
N ARG A 70 2.12 -5.42 4.56
CA ARG A 70 3.26 -4.58 4.16
C ARG A 70 4.20 -5.43 3.33
N VAL A 71 4.37 -5.06 2.07
CA VAL A 71 5.13 -5.82 1.08
C VAL A 71 6.14 -4.87 0.45
N GLU A 72 7.42 -5.22 0.54
CA GLU A 72 8.45 -4.56 -0.26
C GLU A 72 8.32 -5.07 -1.70
N ILE A 73 8.23 -4.14 -2.65
CA ILE A 73 8.02 -4.50 -4.05
C ILE A 73 9.37 -4.83 -4.68
N LEU A 74 9.49 -6.05 -5.19
CA LEU A 74 10.64 -6.52 -5.96
C LEU A 74 10.20 -6.92 -7.37
N ASP A 75 11.13 -6.87 -8.29
CA ASP A 75 11.02 -7.49 -9.60
C ASP A 75 12.12 -8.55 -9.81
N LEU A 76 12.04 -9.24 -10.94
CA LEU A 76 13.03 -10.20 -11.38
C LEU A 76 13.28 -9.96 -12.86
N ASP A 77 14.55 -10.11 -13.26
CA ASP A 77 14.88 -10.14 -14.67
C ASP A 77 14.16 -11.32 -15.37
N PRO A 78 13.67 -11.13 -16.61
CA PRO A 78 12.95 -12.17 -17.32
C PRO A 78 13.77 -13.46 -17.47
N PHE A 79 13.15 -14.60 -17.19
CA PHE A 79 13.70 -15.89 -17.59
C PHE A 79 13.45 -16.13 -19.08
N TYR A 80 14.48 -16.55 -19.81
CA TYR A 80 14.35 -16.91 -21.22
C TYR A 80 14.05 -18.41 -21.44
N THR A 81 14.16 -19.23 -20.39
CA THR A 81 13.85 -20.67 -20.40
C THR A 81 12.91 -21.01 -19.25
N TRP A 82 11.74 -21.57 -19.58
CA TRP A 82 10.66 -21.87 -18.61
C TRP A 82 10.39 -23.36 -18.42
N VAL A 83 11.01 -24.21 -19.24
CA VAL A 83 10.79 -25.67 -19.24
C VAL A 83 12.10 -26.42 -19.13
N LYS A 84 12.06 -27.60 -18.54
CA LYS A 84 13.13 -28.60 -18.57
C LYS A 84 12.46 -29.95 -18.84
N GLY A 85 12.76 -30.51 -20.02
CA GLY A 85 12.26 -31.83 -20.43
C GLY A 85 12.85 -32.97 -19.62
#